data_AF-A0A932WK21-F1
#
_entry.id   AF-A0A932WK21-F1
#
_cell.length_a   1.000
_cell.length_b   1.000
_cell.length_c   1.000
_cell.angle_alpha   90.00
_cell.angle_beta   90.00
_cell.angle_gamma   90.00
#
_symmetry.space_group_name_H-M   'P 1'
#
loop_
_entity.id
_entity.type
_entity.pdbx_description
1 polymer ?
#
loop_
_entity_poly.entity_id
_entity_poly.type
_entity_poly.pdbx_seq_one_letter_code
_entity_poly.pdbx_strand_id
1 'polypeptide(L)'
;MRRIFTSLVVAVLFVPVAAFAAKSSAILLKEIETFSIAVTNDVDDERAQVREQKLEDSKELFPDLSTASGALRSSVPVEPFISFKENGVTVMFHDVPRQAWFAPYVRAMVALRIASGYRDLQGHPTGEFHPERSVSVQEMAKMVVAATGVPLDVCGVSAKNLAASGSWSLPYVGCAEQENWALFSDGTVDLHRPALRGEVIMTVLEGFAVQIPLDASGAALRSPLSDVTPSVQFAPAIVTAVRDGIVGGYPPTSDDGASLFRPDQPVNRAEMAKILSLAMQLYRK
;
A
#
# COMPACT_ATOMS: atom_id res chain seq x y z
N MET A 1 -67.14 -62.62 -43.23
CA MET A 1 -66.92 -63.08 -41.84
C MET A 1 -65.54 -63.76 -41.83
N ARG A 2 -64.53 -63.43 -41.03
CA ARG A 2 -64.40 -62.88 -39.67
C ARG A 2 -63.19 -61.94 -39.60
N ARG A 3 -63.26 -60.93 -38.73
CA ARG A 3 -62.18 -60.01 -38.33
C ARG A 3 -61.27 -60.70 -37.31
N ILE A 4 -59.96 -60.46 -37.38
CA ILE A 4 -59.04 -60.57 -36.22
C ILE A 4 -58.04 -59.40 -36.29
N PHE A 5 -57.93 -58.71 -35.15
CA PHE A 5 -57.14 -57.52 -34.84
C PHE A 5 -55.76 -57.91 -34.28
N THR A 6 -54.91 -56.90 -33.99
CA THR A 6 -53.67 -56.88 -33.14
C THR A 6 -52.34 -57.10 -33.87
N SER A 7 -51.23 -56.37 -33.63
CA SER A 7 -50.93 -55.21 -32.77
C SER A 7 -49.64 -54.52 -33.26
N LEU A 8 -49.60 -53.19 -33.20
CA LEU A 8 -48.42 -52.34 -33.44
C LEU A 8 -47.65 -52.20 -32.11
N VAL A 9 -46.38 -52.61 -32.08
CA VAL A 9 -45.50 -52.40 -30.91
C VAL A 9 -44.87 -51.01 -31.02
N VAL A 10 -45.20 -50.13 -30.08
CA VAL A 10 -44.54 -48.83 -29.86
C VAL A 10 -43.45 -49.02 -28.81
N ALA A 11 -42.20 -48.80 -29.20
CA ALA A 11 -41.07 -48.75 -28.27
C ALA A 11 -41.08 -47.42 -27.51
N VAL A 12 -41.39 -47.46 -26.21
CA VAL A 12 -41.26 -46.31 -25.29
C VAL A 12 -39.81 -46.27 -24.79
N LEU A 13 -39.06 -45.26 -25.20
CA LEU A 13 -37.76 -44.90 -24.64
C LEU A 13 -37.95 -44.37 -23.20
N PHE A 14 -37.59 -45.19 -22.20
CA PHE A 14 -37.43 -44.73 -20.83
C PHE A 14 -36.14 -43.89 -20.74
N VAL A 15 -36.29 -42.57 -20.63
CA VAL A 15 -35.20 -41.68 -20.18
C VAL A 15 -35.14 -41.76 -18.65
N PRO A 16 -33.98 -42.00 -18.02
CA PRO A 16 -33.91 -42.24 -16.58
C PRO A 16 -34.04 -40.93 -15.78
N VAL A 17 -35.13 -40.82 -15.01
CA VAL A 17 -35.44 -39.71 -14.09
C VAL A 17 -34.43 -39.59 -12.93
N ALA A 18 -33.64 -40.64 -12.66
CA ALA A 18 -32.66 -40.65 -11.56
C ALA A 18 -31.47 -39.67 -11.74
N ALA A 19 -31.13 -39.29 -12.98
CA ALA A 19 -30.01 -38.40 -13.25
C ALA A 19 -30.30 -36.92 -12.90
N PHE A 20 -31.57 -36.54 -12.74
CA PHE A 20 -31.97 -35.16 -12.45
C PHE A 20 -31.94 -34.84 -10.94
N ALA A 21 -32.33 -35.80 -10.09
CA ALA A 21 -32.34 -35.62 -8.63
C ALA A 21 -30.93 -35.46 -8.04
N ALA A 22 -29.94 -36.22 -8.54
CA ALA A 22 -28.55 -36.13 -8.09
C ALA A 22 -27.85 -34.82 -8.51
N LYS A 23 -28.25 -34.24 -9.65
CA LYS A 23 -27.78 -32.91 -10.06
C LYS A 23 -28.37 -31.80 -9.18
N SER A 24 -29.64 -31.93 -8.80
CA SER A 24 -30.32 -30.94 -7.95
C SER A 24 -29.74 -30.89 -6.53
N SER A 25 -29.37 -32.03 -5.93
CA SER A 25 -28.75 -32.06 -4.59
C SER A 25 -27.31 -31.51 -4.59
N ALA A 26 -26.54 -31.75 -5.66
CA ALA A 26 -25.20 -31.20 -5.81
C ALA A 26 -25.18 -29.67 -5.98
N ILE A 27 -26.19 -29.11 -6.66
CA ILE A 27 -26.35 -27.66 -6.78
C ILE A 27 -26.67 -27.03 -5.43
N LEU A 28 -27.59 -27.64 -4.67
CA LEU A 28 -28.04 -27.12 -3.38
C LEU A 28 -26.93 -27.18 -2.31
N LEU A 29 -26.09 -28.21 -2.33
CA LEU A 29 -24.91 -28.30 -1.46
C LEU A 29 -23.86 -27.23 -1.82
N LYS A 30 -23.66 -26.96 -3.11
CA LYS A 30 -22.76 -25.91 -3.58
C LYS A 30 -23.25 -24.51 -3.18
N GLU A 31 -24.56 -24.28 -3.21
CA GLU A 31 -25.17 -23.04 -2.77
C GLU A 31 -25.06 -22.84 -1.24
N ILE A 32 -25.25 -23.90 -0.45
CA ILE A 32 -25.04 -23.86 1.01
C ILE A 32 -23.57 -23.58 1.35
N GLU A 33 -22.62 -24.19 0.63
CA GLU A 33 -21.19 -23.95 0.83
C GLU A 33 -20.81 -22.52 0.44
N THR A 34 -21.35 -22.01 -0.67
CA THR A 34 -21.15 -20.62 -1.10
C THR A 34 -21.75 -19.62 -0.10
N PHE A 35 -22.93 -19.90 0.44
CA PHE A 35 -23.56 -19.09 1.47
C PHE A 35 -22.79 -19.14 2.80
N SER A 36 -22.30 -20.31 3.20
CA SER A 36 -21.46 -20.46 4.40
C SER A 36 -20.15 -19.69 4.27
N ILE A 37 -19.52 -19.71 3.09
CA ILE A 37 -18.30 -18.95 2.78
C ILE A 37 -18.60 -17.44 2.81
N ALA A 38 -19.72 -17.02 2.22
CA ALA A 38 -20.14 -15.62 2.22
C ALA A 38 -20.39 -15.10 3.65
N VAL A 39 -21.05 -15.88 4.50
CA VAL A 39 -21.30 -15.52 5.90
C VAL A 39 -20.01 -15.49 6.73
N THR A 40 -19.06 -16.40 6.49
CA THR A 40 -17.75 -16.33 7.18
C THR A 40 -16.91 -15.13 6.72
N ASN A 41 -16.96 -14.79 5.42
CA ASN A 41 -16.23 -13.63 4.88
C ASN A 41 -16.80 -12.32 5.40
N ASP A 42 -18.13 -12.19 5.51
CA ASP A 42 -18.80 -11.00 6.06
C ASP A 42 -18.42 -10.77 7.54
N VAL A 43 -18.33 -11.86 8.32
CA VAL A 43 -17.87 -11.81 9.72
C VAL A 43 -16.38 -11.48 9.85
N ASP A 44 -15.54 -11.93 8.90
CA ASP A 44 -14.11 -11.63 8.90
C ASP A 44 -13.80 -10.21 8.37
N ASP A 45 -14.61 -9.69 7.45
CA ASP A 45 -14.54 -8.31 6.94
C ASP A 45 -15.02 -7.31 8.00
N GLU A 46 -16.12 -7.60 8.71
CA GLU A 46 -16.51 -6.81 9.89
C GLU A 46 -15.42 -6.84 10.98
N ARG A 47 -14.74 -7.97 11.18
CA ARG A 47 -13.62 -8.05 12.12
C ARG A 47 -12.39 -7.28 11.65
N ALA A 48 -12.11 -7.24 10.34
CA ALA A 48 -11.01 -6.48 9.76
C ALA A 48 -11.28 -4.98 9.85
N GLN A 49 -12.49 -4.53 9.51
CA GLN A 49 -12.92 -3.13 9.68
C GLN A 49 -12.96 -2.72 11.15
N VAL A 50 -13.48 -3.57 12.04
CA VAL A 50 -13.46 -3.29 13.49
C VAL A 50 -12.04 -3.32 14.03
N ARG A 51 -11.11 -4.08 13.43
CA ARG A 51 -9.69 -4.10 13.83
C ARG A 51 -8.95 -2.87 13.31
N GLU A 52 -9.17 -2.47 12.06
CA GLU A 52 -8.62 -1.25 11.45
C GLU A 52 -9.17 -0.02 12.16
N GLN A 53 -10.49 0.06 12.36
CA GLN A 53 -11.13 1.10 13.16
C GLN A 53 -10.70 1.06 14.64
N LYS A 54 -10.47 -0.12 15.23
CA LYS A 54 -9.84 -0.22 16.56
C LYS A 54 -8.36 0.15 16.56
N LEU A 55 -7.64 0.05 15.45
CA LEU A 55 -6.25 0.48 15.33
C LEU A 55 -6.16 1.99 15.06
N GLU A 56 -7.15 2.54 14.37
CA GLU A 56 -7.38 3.98 14.17
C GLU A 56 -7.85 4.65 15.48
N ASP A 57 -8.69 3.95 16.27
CA ASP A 57 -9.22 4.40 17.56
C ASP A 57 -8.36 3.95 18.77
N SER A 58 -7.39 3.03 18.61
CA SER A 58 -6.56 2.58 19.73
C SER A 58 -5.60 3.67 20.14
N LYS A 59 -5.53 3.90 21.44
CA LYS A 59 -4.63 4.85 22.10
C LYS A 59 -3.15 4.47 22.06
N GLU A 60 -2.76 3.55 21.18
CA GLU A 60 -1.38 3.09 21.01
C GLU A 60 -0.93 3.26 19.55
N LEU A 61 -0.80 4.51 19.11
CA LEU A 61 0.13 4.82 18.02
C LEU A 61 0.93 6.10 18.29
N PHE A 62 0.43 6.99 19.16
CA PHE A 62 1.18 8.04 19.86
C PHE A 62 0.47 8.32 21.20
N PRO A 63 1.17 8.51 22.33
CA PRO A 63 0.51 8.86 23.59
C PRO A 63 -0.28 10.16 23.43
N ASP A 64 -1.52 10.10 23.92
CA ASP A 64 -2.44 11.21 23.96
C ASP A 64 -1.86 12.34 24.84
N LEU A 65 -1.48 13.47 24.22
CA LEU A 65 -1.17 14.69 24.96
C LEU A 65 -2.39 15.24 25.74
N SER A 66 -3.58 14.62 25.65
CA SER A 66 -4.73 14.95 26.51
C SER A 66 -4.63 14.38 27.93
N THR A 67 -3.72 13.45 28.23
CA THR A 67 -3.53 12.95 29.61
C THR A 67 -2.70 13.88 30.50
N ALA A 68 -2.17 14.97 29.96
CA ALA A 68 -1.78 16.15 30.75
C ALA A 68 -2.99 17.08 31.03
N SER A 69 -4.19 16.53 31.25
CA SER A 69 -5.30 17.28 31.86
C SER A 69 -5.40 16.95 33.34
N GLY A 70 -4.31 17.25 34.05
CA GLY A 70 -4.32 17.59 35.46
C GLY A 70 -4.09 19.09 35.58
N ALA A 71 -5.18 19.87 35.49
CA ALA A 71 -5.27 21.28 35.85
C ALA A 71 -4.30 22.27 35.17
N LEU A 72 -4.80 22.93 34.11
CA LEU A 72 -4.86 24.40 33.96
C LEU A 72 -5.40 24.71 32.56
N ARG A 73 -6.59 25.33 32.48
CA ARG A 73 -7.13 25.90 31.24
C ARG A 73 -6.19 27.03 30.79
N SER A 74 -5.29 26.73 29.86
CA SER A 74 -4.59 27.75 29.09
C SER A 74 -5.31 27.92 27.76
N SER A 75 -5.77 29.14 27.48
CA SER A 75 -6.38 29.56 26.22
C SER A 75 -5.36 29.67 25.08
N VAL A 76 -4.52 28.65 24.90
CA VAL A 76 -3.56 28.60 23.80
C VAL A 76 -4.36 28.32 22.51
N PRO A 77 -4.27 29.19 21.49
CA PRO A 77 -4.83 28.89 20.17
C PRO A 77 -4.27 27.54 19.70
N VAL A 78 -5.15 26.60 19.37
CA VAL A 78 -4.72 25.35 18.73
C VAL A 78 -4.33 25.71 17.30
N GLU A 79 -3.02 25.73 17.02
CA GLU A 79 -2.53 26.05 15.68
C GLU A 79 -3.17 25.12 14.63
N PRO A 80 -3.84 25.68 13.59
CA PRO A 80 -4.66 24.90 12.65
C PRO A 80 -3.83 23.97 11.75
N PHE A 81 -2.55 24.26 11.61
CA PHE A 81 -1.60 23.54 10.77
C PHE A 81 -0.49 22.90 11.62
N ILE A 82 0.25 21.96 11.03
CA ILE A 82 1.45 21.42 11.70
C ILE A 82 2.59 22.44 11.65
N SER A 83 3.39 22.44 12.71
CA SER A 83 4.61 23.25 12.82
C SER A 83 5.76 22.39 13.33
N PHE A 84 6.98 22.70 12.92
CA PHE A 84 8.20 22.05 13.37
C PHE A 84 9.31 23.07 13.59
N LYS A 85 10.31 22.69 14.40
CA LYS A 85 11.50 23.50 14.59
C LYS A 85 12.59 23.02 13.65
N GLU A 86 13.03 23.91 12.77
CA GLU A 86 14.19 23.70 11.91
C GLU A 86 15.25 24.75 12.27
N ASN A 87 16.42 24.30 12.72
CA ASN A 87 17.52 25.17 13.15
C ASN A 87 17.11 26.27 14.15
N GLY A 88 16.16 25.96 15.04
CA GLY A 88 15.63 26.90 16.04
C GLY A 88 14.51 27.82 15.52
N VAL A 89 14.23 27.82 14.22
CA VAL A 89 13.12 28.56 13.61
C VAL A 89 11.89 27.67 13.55
N THR A 90 10.73 28.21 13.93
CA THR A 90 9.45 27.50 13.78
C THR A 90 8.95 27.72 12.36
N VAL A 91 8.76 26.62 11.63
CA VAL A 91 8.18 26.61 10.29
C VAL A 91 6.79 25.97 10.39
N MET A 92 5.79 26.63 9.82
CA MET A 92 4.43 26.11 9.71
C MET A 92 4.15 25.67 8.28
N PHE A 93 3.49 24.53 8.10
CA PHE A 93 3.04 24.08 6.79
C PHE A 93 1.57 24.44 6.57
N HIS A 94 1.32 25.51 5.82
CA HIS A 94 -0.02 26.06 5.59
C HIS A 94 -0.92 25.15 4.75
N ASP A 95 -0.34 24.13 4.12
CA ASP A 95 -1.01 23.12 3.30
C ASP A 95 -1.09 21.74 3.99
N VAL A 96 -0.72 21.65 5.28
CA VAL A 96 -0.84 20.43 6.08
C VAL A 96 -1.69 20.72 7.33
N PRO A 97 -3.02 20.67 7.20
CA PRO A 97 -3.93 20.83 8.34
C PRO A 97 -3.61 19.81 9.44
N ARG A 98 -3.65 20.22 10.70
CA ARG A 98 -3.32 19.35 11.84
C ARG A 98 -4.18 18.08 11.89
N GLN A 99 -5.42 18.18 11.42
CA GLN A 99 -6.40 17.09 11.42
C GLN A 99 -6.43 16.30 10.09
N ALA A 100 -5.57 16.64 9.12
CA ALA A 100 -5.47 15.83 7.90
C ALA A 100 -4.95 14.44 8.24
N TRP A 101 -5.49 13.40 7.59
CA TRP A 101 -5.11 12.00 7.83
C TRP A 101 -3.59 11.77 7.69
N PHE A 102 -2.92 12.55 6.84
CA PHE A 102 -1.48 12.44 6.60
C PHE A 102 -0.61 13.27 7.54
N ALA A 103 -1.18 14.21 8.30
CA ALA A 103 -0.45 15.11 9.18
C ALA A 103 0.51 14.41 10.16
N PRO A 104 0.15 13.30 10.85
CA PRO A 104 1.09 12.62 11.74
C PRO A 104 2.29 12.03 10.98
N TYR A 105 2.08 11.49 9.78
CA TYR A 105 3.14 10.91 8.98
C TYR A 105 4.10 11.97 8.42
N VAL A 106 3.56 13.09 7.94
CA VAL A 106 4.39 14.23 7.50
C VAL A 106 5.24 14.75 8.67
N ARG A 107 4.65 14.87 9.86
CA ARG A 107 5.39 15.27 11.07
C ARG A 107 6.55 14.33 11.37
N ALA A 108 6.33 13.02 11.31
CA ALA A 108 7.37 12.01 11.53
C ALA A 108 8.51 12.14 10.51
N MET A 109 8.17 12.24 9.22
CA MET A 109 9.15 12.33 8.13
C MET A 109 10.02 13.59 8.22
N VAL A 110 9.43 14.72 8.61
CA VAL A 110 10.15 15.99 8.78
C VAL A 110 11.04 15.96 10.02
N ALA A 111 10.53 15.44 11.14
CA ALA A 111 11.31 15.31 12.37
C ALA A 111 12.56 14.44 12.18
N LEU A 112 12.47 13.41 11.33
CA LEU A 112 13.56 12.51 10.98
C LEU A 112 14.42 13.02 9.81
N ARG A 113 14.12 14.20 9.25
CA ARG A 113 14.79 14.78 8.06
C ARG A 113 14.74 13.90 6.81
N ILE A 114 13.76 13.00 6.74
CA ILE A 114 13.48 12.15 5.58
C ILE A 114 12.75 12.95 4.51
N ALA A 115 11.88 13.88 4.90
CA ALA A 115 11.25 14.85 4.01
C ALA A 115 11.46 16.28 4.51
N SER A 116 11.34 17.24 3.61
CA SER A 116 11.35 18.68 3.91
C SER A 116 10.28 19.39 3.10
N GLY A 117 9.92 20.59 3.52
CA GLY A 117 9.10 21.52 2.73
C GLY A 117 9.92 22.24 1.67
N TYR A 118 9.24 23.08 0.90
CA TYR A 118 9.82 23.86 -0.18
C TYR A 118 10.56 25.09 0.35
N ARG A 119 11.59 25.50 -0.38
CA ARG A 119 12.38 26.71 -0.11
C ARG A 119 12.32 27.66 -1.29
N ASP A 120 12.36 28.96 -1.00
CA ASP A 120 12.52 29.98 -2.03
C ASP A 120 13.95 29.98 -2.61
N LEU A 121 14.22 30.86 -3.57
CA LEU A 121 15.53 31.00 -4.20
C LEU A 121 16.62 31.50 -3.23
N GLN A 122 16.22 32.06 -2.10
CA GLN A 122 17.10 32.54 -1.04
C GLN A 122 17.33 31.46 0.03
N GLY A 123 16.69 30.29 -0.10
CA GLY A 123 16.80 29.17 0.82
C GLY A 123 15.87 29.27 2.04
N HIS A 124 14.96 30.25 2.10
CA HIS A 124 14.01 30.35 3.21
C HIS A 124 12.86 29.35 3.05
N PRO A 125 12.36 28.74 4.14
CA PRO A 125 11.17 27.91 4.09
C PRO A 125 9.97 28.69 3.57
N THR A 126 9.28 28.14 2.57
CA THR A 126 8.05 28.72 2.00
C THR A 126 6.82 28.47 2.88
N GLY A 127 6.89 27.50 3.77
CA GLY A 127 5.72 27.02 4.52
C GLY A 127 4.81 26.07 3.72
N GLU A 128 5.29 25.52 2.61
CA GLU A 128 4.56 24.56 1.78
C GLU A 128 5.23 23.17 1.81
N PHE A 129 4.42 22.12 1.91
CA PHE A 129 4.85 20.72 1.82
C PHE A 129 4.49 20.05 0.50
N HIS A 130 3.43 20.53 -0.16
CA HIS A 130 2.74 20.00 -1.33
C HIS A 130 2.35 18.51 -1.20
N PRO A 131 1.45 18.15 -0.27
CA PRO A 131 1.10 16.75 0.01
C PRO A 131 0.57 15.98 -1.21
N GLU A 132 -0.16 16.67 -2.09
CA GLU A 132 -0.77 16.07 -3.29
C GLU A 132 0.19 15.93 -4.48
N ARG A 133 1.40 16.51 -4.41
CA ARG A 133 2.37 16.38 -5.49
C ARG A 133 2.93 14.97 -5.52
N SER A 134 3.00 14.38 -6.71
CA SER A 134 3.67 13.10 -6.92
C SER A 134 5.17 13.17 -6.57
N VAL A 135 5.65 12.13 -5.91
CA VAL A 135 7.07 11.92 -5.63
C VAL A 135 7.75 11.37 -6.88
N SER A 136 8.89 11.92 -7.29
CA SER A 136 9.67 11.35 -8.39
C SER A 136 10.52 10.16 -7.95
N VAL A 137 10.99 9.33 -8.88
CA VAL A 137 11.83 8.15 -8.56
C VAL A 137 13.09 8.53 -7.77
N GLN A 138 13.79 9.62 -8.12
CA GLN A 138 14.94 10.10 -7.32
C GLN A 138 14.58 10.64 -5.93
N GLU A 139 13.40 11.25 -5.77
CA GLU A 139 12.91 11.71 -4.47
C GLU A 139 12.57 10.50 -3.59
N MET A 140 11.95 9.47 -4.17
CA MET A 140 11.71 8.19 -3.51
C MET A 140 13.01 7.54 -3.05
N ALA A 141 14.04 7.45 -3.91
CA ALA A 141 15.35 6.91 -3.55
C ALA A 141 15.93 7.62 -2.31
N LYS A 142 15.91 8.96 -2.31
CA LYS A 142 16.34 9.77 -1.17
C LYS A 142 15.55 9.44 0.09
N MET A 143 14.21 9.39 -0.01
CA MET A 143 13.35 9.16 1.14
C MET A 143 13.58 7.76 1.74
N VAL A 144 13.64 6.72 0.91
CA VAL A 144 13.84 5.34 1.38
C VAL A 144 15.22 5.16 1.99
N VAL A 145 16.30 5.59 1.30
CA VAL A 145 17.68 5.50 1.84
C VAL A 145 17.81 6.28 3.14
N ALA A 146 17.22 7.48 3.26
CA ALA A 146 17.25 8.22 4.52
C ALA A 146 16.48 7.49 5.65
N ALA A 147 15.41 6.78 5.32
CA ALA A 147 14.60 6.05 6.29
C ALA A 147 15.25 4.76 6.81
N THR A 148 16.14 4.12 6.02
CA THR A 148 16.93 2.97 6.49
C THR A 148 17.90 3.37 7.60
N GLY A 149 18.32 4.64 7.62
CA GLY A 149 19.32 5.15 8.55
C GLY A 149 20.75 4.70 8.24
N VAL A 150 20.97 4.05 7.09
CA VAL A 150 22.30 3.67 6.61
C VAL A 150 23.10 4.96 6.31
N PRO A 151 24.31 5.11 6.85
CA PRO A 151 25.18 6.24 6.52
C PRO A 151 25.54 6.25 5.03
N LEU A 152 25.38 7.41 4.36
CA LEU A 152 25.61 7.53 2.92
C LEU A 152 27.06 7.30 2.50
N ASP A 153 28.02 7.41 3.42
CA ASP A 153 29.44 7.12 3.20
C ASP A 153 29.73 5.62 3.08
N VAL A 154 28.80 4.75 3.52
CA VAL A 154 28.84 3.30 3.28
C VAL A 154 28.36 2.98 1.85
N CYS A 155 27.58 3.88 1.25
CA CYS A 155 27.17 3.79 -0.14
C CYS A 155 28.25 4.36 -1.07
N GLY A 156 28.28 3.88 -2.31
CA GLY A 156 29.19 4.33 -3.35
C GLY A 156 28.88 5.75 -3.79
N VAL A 157 29.93 6.50 -4.14
CA VAL A 157 29.82 7.88 -4.65
C VAL A 157 29.58 7.94 -6.17
N SER A 158 29.16 6.84 -6.78
CA SER A 158 28.85 6.77 -8.21
C SER A 158 27.53 6.04 -8.44
N ALA A 159 26.82 6.43 -9.49
CA ALA A 159 25.65 5.73 -9.99
C ALA A 159 25.87 5.32 -11.45
N LYS A 160 25.36 4.14 -11.85
CA LYS A 160 25.20 3.67 -13.22
C LYS A 160 24.27 4.60 -13.99
N ASN A 161 23.20 5.06 -13.35
CA ASN A 161 22.26 6.00 -13.95
C ASN A 161 22.91 7.39 -14.09
N LEU A 162 23.25 7.75 -15.32
CA LEU A 162 23.94 9.01 -15.62
C LEU A 162 23.11 10.26 -15.30
N ALA A 163 21.77 10.16 -15.22
CA ALA A 163 20.92 11.29 -14.84
C ALA A 163 21.12 11.68 -13.37
N ALA A 164 21.66 10.79 -12.53
CA ALA A 164 22.05 11.14 -11.16
C ALA A 164 23.38 11.89 -11.10
N SER A 165 24.22 11.82 -12.15
CA SER A 165 25.57 12.40 -12.17
C SER A 165 25.55 13.91 -11.94
N GLY A 166 26.33 14.40 -10.97
CA GLY A 166 26.39 15.83 -10.62
C GLY A 166 25.10 16.40 -10.01
N SER A 167 24.12 15.56 -9.71
CA SER A 167 22.86 15.96 -9.08
C SER A 167 22.86 15.64 -7.57
N TRP A 168 21.94 16.27 -6.84
CA TRP A 168 21.74 16.00 -5.41
C TRP A 168 21.28 14.56 -5.12
N SER A 169 20.71 13.86 -6.11
CA SER A 169 20.19 12.51 -5.94
C SER A 169 21.25 11.42 -6.05
N LEU A 170 22.46 11.77 -6.54
CA LEU A 170 23.59 10.86 -6.73
C LEU A 170 23.82 9.88 -5.56
N PRO A 171 24.01 10.34 -4.30
CA PRO A 171 24.36 9.41 -3.23
C PRO A 171 23.22 8.44 -2.88
N TYR A 172 21.96 8.81 -3.15
CA TYR A 172 20.81 7.97 -2.84
C TYR A 172 20.55 6.95 -3.95
N VAL A 173 20.64 7.37 -5.21
CA VAL A 173 20.52 6.48 -6.38
C VAL A 173 21.69 5.50 -6.41
N GLY A 174 22.92 5.97 -6.18
CA GLY A 174 24.10 5.11 -6.09
C GLY A 174 23.97 4.08 -4.96
N CYS A 175 23.40 4.46 -3.82
CA CYS A 175 23.14 3.51 -2.74
C CYS A 175 22.12 2.43 -3.15
N ALA A 176 20.99 2.83 -3.72
CA ALA A 176 19.96 1.89 -4.20
C ALA A 176 20.51 0.92 -5.26
N GLU A 177 21.37 1.40 -6.15
CA GLU A 177 22.03 0.57 -7.16
C GLU A 177 23.06 -0.40 -6.55
N GLN A 178 23.82 0.04 -5.55
CA GLN A 178 24.79 -0.81 -4.84
C GLN A 178 24.11 -1.93 -4.07
N GLU A 179 23.00 -1.62 -3.42
CA GLU A 179 22.14 -2.61 -2.74
C GLU A 179 21.34 -3.47 -3.72
N ASN A 180 21.52 -3.23 -5.03
CA ASN A 180 20.89 -3.97 -6.12
C ASN A 180 19.36 -3.99 -6.02
N TRP A 181 18.75 -2.88 -5.57
CA TRP A 181 17.30 -2.72 -5.53
C TRP A 181 16.73 -2.82 -6.93
N ALA A 182 15.67 -3.63 -7.09
CA ALA A 182 15.20 -4.11 -8.38
C ALA A 182 14.97 -2.98 -9.38
N LEU A 183 14.34 -1.88 -8.95
CA LEU A 183 14.05 -0.72 -9.81
C LEU A 183 15.31 0.02 -10.30
N PHE A 184 16.37 0.05 -9.48
CA PHE A 184 17.57 0.87 -9.74
C PHE A 184 18.70 0.05 -10.36
N SER A 185 18.72 -1.27 -10.13
CA SER A 185 19.86 -2.16 -10.37
C SER A 185 20.48 -2.08 -11.78
N ASP A 186 19.68 -1.82 -12.81
CA ASP A 186 20.15 -1.74 -14.19
C ASP A 186 20.66 -0.35 -14.61
N GLY A 187 20.39 0.68 -13.80
CA GLY A 187 20.77 2.08 -14.05
C GLY A 187 19.98 2.76 -15.17
N THR A 188 18.85 2.22 -15.64
CA THR A 188 18.11 2.75 -16.80
C THR A 188 16.81 3.48 -16.46
N VAL A 189 16.33 3.35 -15.21
CA VAL A 189 15.07 3.99 -14.78
C VAL A 189 15.09 5.51 -14.96
N ASP A 190 14.00 6.09 -15.49
CA ASP A 190 13.83 7.54 -15.50
C ASP A 190 13.67 8.06 -14.06
N LEU A 191 14.66 8.84 -13.61
CA LEU A 191 14.72 9.36 -12.25
C LEU A 191 13.72 10.51 -11.99
N HIS A 192 13.27 11.20 -13.04
CA HIS A 192 12.49 12.42 -12.93
C HIS A 192 10.98 12.19 -13.04
N ARG A 193 10.54 11.07 -13.62
CA ARG A 193 9.12 10.72 -13.65
C ARG A 193 8.57 10.45 -12.25
N PRO A 194 7.24 10.55 -12.07
CA PRO A 194 6.57 10.07 -10.87
C PRO A 194 6.89 8.59 -10.58
N ALA A 195 7.07 8.26 -9.31
CA ALA A 195 7.24 6.89 -8.83
C ALA A 195 5.88 6.19 -8.75
N LEU A 196 5.79 4.99 -9.33
CA LEU A 196 4.56 4.22 -9.36
C LEU A 196 4.37 3.47 -8.03
N ARG A 197 3.11 3.19 -7.66
CA ARG A 197 2.76 2.59 -6.37
C ARG A 197 3.38 1.21 -6.16
N GLY A 198 3.43 0.36 -7.18
CA GLY A 198 4.12 -0.93 -7.10
C GLY A 198 5.63 -0.80 -6.89
N GLU A 199 6.25 0.17 -7.57
CA GLU A 199 7.69 0.47 -7.47
C GLU A 199 8.06 1.03 -6.09
N VAL A 200 7.21 1.90 -5.53
CA VAL A 200 7.36 2.43 -4.17
C VAL A 200 7.37 1.28 -3.17
N ILE A 201 6.43 0.33 -3.30
CA ILE A 201 6.35 -0.79 -2.36
C ILE A 201 7.57 -1.71 -2.47
N MET A 202 7.99 -2.08 -3.68
CA MET A 202 9.19 -2.87 -3.87
C MET A 202 10.41 -2.18 -3.22
N THR A 203 10.62 -0.91 -3.56
CA THR A 203 11.78 -0.13 -3.07
C THR A 203 11.77 0.00 -1.55
N VAL A 204 10.60 0.24 -0.93
CA VAL A 204 10.48 0.33 0.52
C VAL A 204 10.82 -1.01 1.19
N LEU A 205 10.27 -2.12 0.70
CA LEU A 205 10.57 -3.44 1.27
C LEU A 205 12.04 -3.83 1.12
N GLU A 206 12.66 -3.55 -0.02
CA GLU A 206 14.10 -3.76 -0.23
C GLU A 206 14.95 -2.89 0.70
N GLY A 207 14.58 -1.62 0.87
CA GLY A 207 15.27 -0.71 1.77
C GLY A 207 15.26 -1.15 3.23
N PHE A 208 14.19 -1.80 3.68
CA PHE A 208 14.12 -2.40 5.02
C PHE A 208 14.57 -3.88 5.06
N ALA A 209 15.16 -4.39 3.97
CA ALA A 209 15.62 -5.78 3.83
C ALA A 209 14.53 -6.82 4.19
N VAL A 210 13.28 -6.53 3.84
CA VAL A 210 12.13 -7.37 4.14
C VAL A 210 12.16 -8.61 3.26
N GLN A 211 11.92 -9.77 3.86
CA GLN A 211 11.80 -11.02 3.12
C GLN A 211 10.45 -11.06 2.39
N ILE A 212 10.49 -11.19 1.07
CA ILE A 212 9.30 -11.26 0.21
C ILE A 212 9.00 -12.72 -0.09
N PRO A 213 7.99 -13.34 0.53
CA PRO A 213 7.65 -14.74 0.29
C PRO A 213 7.06 -14.95 -1.11
N LEU A 214 7.40 -16.10 -1.69
CA LEU A 214 6.86 -16.61 -2.96
C LEU A 214 6.18 -17.96 -2.73
N ASP A 215 5.28 -18.34 -3.62
CA ASP A 215 4.72 -19.68 -3.63
C ASP A 215 5.73 -20.73 -4.17
N ALA A 216 5.33 -21.99 -4.19
CA ALA A 216 6.18 -23.09 -4.66
C ALA A 216 6.58 -22.99 -6.13
N SER A 217 5.90 -22.17 -6.93
CA SER A 217 6.21 -21.88 -8.33
C SER A 217 7.09 -20.65 -8.52
N GLY A 218 7.41 -19.93 -7.43
CA GLY A 218 8.13 -18.66 -7.48
C GLY A 218 7.24 -17.45 -7.80
N ALA A 219 5.91 -17.60 -7.72
CA ALA A 219 4.96 -16.53 -7.98
C ALA A 219 4.51 -15.83 -6.68
N ALA A 220 3.82 -14.69 -6.84
CA ALA A 220 3.19 -13.99 -5.73
C ALA A 220 2.16 -14.89 -5.03
N LEU A 221 2.06 -14.80 -3.70
CA LEU A 221 0.95 -15.39 -2.95
C LEU A 221 -0.39 -14.80 -3.43
N ARG A 222 -1.49 -15.52 -3.20
CA ARG A 222 -2.83 -15.07 -3.61
C ARG A 222 -3.14 -13.69 -3.01
N SER A 223 -3.32 -12.70 -3.88
CA SER A 223 -3.70 -11.35 -3.50
C SER A 223 -5.21 -11.26 -3.22
N PRO A 224 -5.65 -10.49 -2.20
CA PRO A 224 -7.04 -10.09 -2.04
C PRO A 224 -7.45 -8.97 -3.02
N LEU A 225 -6.49 -8.36 -3.74
CA LEU A 225 -6.71 -7.25 -4.66
C LEU A 225 -6.81 -7.77 -6.11
N SER A 226 -7.89 -7.41 -6.81
CA SER A 226 -8.23 -8.00 -8.12
C SER A 226 -7.28 -7.61 -9.26
N ASP A 227 -6.65 -6.45 -9.17
CA ASP A 227 -5.68 -5.95 -10.14
C ASP A 227 -4.22 -6.29 -9.79
N VAL A 228 -3.99 -7.15 -8.79
CA VAL A 228 -2.66 -7.67 -8.43
C VAL A 228 -2.60 -9.17 -8.75
N THR A 229 -2.43 -9.47 -10.04
CA THR A 229 -2.23 -10.83 -10.52
C THR A 229 -0.75 -11.23 -10.44
N PRO A 230 -0.40 -12.53 -10.49
CA PRO A 230 1.00 -12.96 -10.46
C PRO A 230 1.91 -12.39 -11.56
N SER A 231 1.33 -11.91 -12.68
CA SER A 231 2.07 -11.28 -13.77
C SER A 231 2.33 -9.79 -13.57
N VAL A 232 1.69 -9.15 -12.58
CA VAL A 232 1.91 -7.75 -12.25
C VAL A 232 3.33 -7.58 -11.70
N GLN A 233 4.02 -6.54 -12.18
CA GLN A 233 5.36 -6.23 -11.71
C GLN A 233 5.33 -6.00 -10.19
N PHE A 234 6.26 -6.63 -9.48
CA PHE A 234 6.36 -6.57 -8.02
C PHE A 234 5.13 -7.08 -7.25
N ALA A 235 4.25 -7.89 -7.86
CA ALA A 235 3.11 -8.49 -7.18
C ALA A 235 3.46 -9.16 -5.83
N PRO A 236 4.56 -9.91 -5.68
CA PRO A 236 4.94 -10.47 -4.38
C PRO A 236 5.17 -9.41 -3.29
N ALA A 237 5.82 -8.30 -3.66
CA ALA A 237 6.08 -7.18 -2.75
C ALA A 237 4.78 -6.48 -2.34
N ILE A 238 3.89 -6.25 -3.31
CA ILE A 238 2.57 -5.65 -3.08
C ILE A 238 1.77 -6.50 -2.08
N VAL A 239 1.68 -7.81 -2.32
CA VAL A 239 0.95 -8.74 -1.42
C VAL A 239 1.57 -8.75 -0.02
N THR A 240 2.90 -8.68 0.07
CA THR A 240 3.61 -8.61 1.36
C THR A 240 3.24 -7.33 2.12
N ALA A 241 3.29 -6.18 1.47
CA ALA A 241 2.98 -4.90 2.11
C ALA A 241 1.50 -4.77 2.50
N VAL A 242 0.59 -5.40 1.75
CA VAL A 242 -0.84 -5.50 2.11
C VAL A 242 -1.04 -6.34 3.37
N ARG A 243 -0.44 -7.54 3.41
CA ARG A 243 -0.50 -8.42 4.60
C ARG A 243 0.09 -7.74 5.84
N ASP A 244 1.16 -7.00 5.66
CA ASP A 244 1.88 -6.32 6.72
C ASP A 244 1.20 -4.99 7.13
N GLY A 245 0.09 -4.61 6.48
CA GLY A 245 -0.72 -3.44 6.85
C GLY A 245 -0.11 -2.09 6.48
N ILE A 246 0.89 -2.06 5.59
CA ILE A 246 1.56 -0.83 5.13
C ILE A 246 0.73 -0.11 4.07
N VAL A 247 0.01 -0.88 3.24
CA VAL A 247 -0.89 -0.38 2.21
C VAL A 247 -2.18 -1.20 2.16
N GLY A 248 -3.25 -0.55 1.75
CA GLY A 248 -4.52 -1.21 1.42
C GLY A 248 -4.89 -1.01 -0.05
N GLY A 249 -6.00 -1.64 -0.45
CA GLY A 249 -6.66 -1.38 -1.72
C GLY A 249 -7.64 -0.21 -1.62
N TYR A 250 -7.87 0.47 -2.73
CA TYR A 250 -9.00 1.37 -2.91
C TYR A 250 -10.31 0.57 -2.92
N PRO A 251 -11.40 1.13 -2.37
CA PRO A 251 -12.70 0.51 -2.47
C PRO A 251 -13.04 0.16 -3.92
N PRO A 252 -13.72 -0.96 -4.14
CA PRO A 252 -14.18 -1.34 -5.48
C PRO A 252 -14.96 -0.20 -6.11
N THR A 253 -14.67 0.07 -7.38
CA THR A 253 -15.51 0.95 -8.22
C THR A 253 -16.47 0.15 -9.09
N SER A 254 -16.40 -1.19 -9.02
CA SER A 254 -17.18 -2.16 -9.78
C SER A 254 -18.09 -2.98 -8.88
N ASP A 255 -19.18 -3.49 -9.46
CA ASP A 255 -20.22 -4.26 -8.77
C ASP A 255 -19.73 -5.62 -8.23
N ASP A 256 -18.52 -6.05 -8.60
CA ASP A 256 -17.89 -7.29 -8.14
C ASP A 256 -17.24 -7.17 -6.74
N GLY A 257 -17.22 -5.96 -6.16
CA GLY A 257 -16.81 -5.74 -4.77
C GLY A 257 -15.31 -5.89 -4.50
N ALA A 258 -14.47 -6.10 -5.52
CA ALA A 258 -13.04 -6.32 -5.32
C ALA A 258 -12.24 -5.01 -5.19
N SER A 259 -11.52 -4.84 -4.08
CA SER A 259 -10.61 -3.71 -3.88
C SER A 259 -9.44 -3.72 -4.87
N LEU A 260 -9.03 -2.52 -5.30
CA LEU A 260 -7.98 -2.32 -6.31
C LEU A 260 -6.72 -1.72 -5.70
N PHE A 261 -5.53 -2.20 -6.06
CA PHE A 261 -4.27 -1.63 -5.63
C PHE A 261 -3.82 -0.43 -6.49
N ARG A 262 -4.01 -0.54 -7.80
CA ARG A 262 -3.57 0.39 -8.85
C ARG A 262 -2.03 0.55 -8.89
N PRO A 263 -1.29 -0.52 -9.25
CA PRO A 263 0.17 -0.55 -9.17
C PRO A 263 0.87 0.54 -10.01
N ASP A 264 0.25 0.92 -11.13
CA ASP A 264 0.79 1.91 -12.07
C ASP A 264 0.39 3.36 -11.74
N GLN A 265 -0.31 3.59 -10.63
CA GLN A 265 -0.64 4.96 -10.20
C GLN A 265 0.55 5.62 -9.49
N PRO A 266 0.83 6.90 -9.80
CA PRO A 266 1.80 7.66 -9.03
C PRO A 266 1.44 7.78 -7.55
N VAL A 267 2.46 7.80 -6.69
CA VAL A 267 2.30 8.04 -5.25
C VAL A 267 2.58 9.51 -4.94
N ASN A 268 1.69 10.16 -4.20
CA ASN A 268 1.89 11.52 -3.74
C ASN A 268 2.73 11.59 -2.45
N ARG A 269 3.13 12.80 -2.06
CA ARG A 269 3.99 13.01 -0.89
C ARG A 269 3.33 12.64 0.43
N ALA A 270 2.01 12.81 0.56
CA ALA A 270 1.25 12.39 1.73
C ALA A 270 1.20 10.86 1.87
N GLU A 271 0.91 10.16 0.77
CA GLU A 271 0.90 8.70 0.71
C GLU A 271 2.28 8.11 0.96
N MET A 272 3.32 8.66 0.34
CA MET A 272 4.70 8.23 0.56
C MET A 272 5.09 8.38 2.04
N ALA A 273 4.69 9.50 2.68
CA ALA A 273 4.93 9.70 4.10
C ALA A 273 4.23 8.64 4.96
N LYS A 274 2.97 8.27 4.64
CA LYS A 274 2.24 7.20 5.32
C LYS A 274 2.93 5.84 5.13
N ILE A 275 3.17 5.43 3.90
CA ILE A 275 3.81 4.14 3.56
C ILE A 275 5.13 3.99 4.30
N LEU A 276 5.98 5.01 4.22
CA LEU A 276 7.31 4.96 4.82
C LEU A 276 7.25 5.02 6.35
N SER A 277 6.33 5.81 6.93
CA SER A 277 6.14 5.86 8.39
C SER A 277 5.68 4.51 8.94
N LEU A 278 4.77 3.81 8.25
CA LEU A 278 4.30 2.49 8.66
C LEU A 278 5.40 1.43 8.50
N ALA A 279 6.11 1.43 7.37
CA ALA A 279 7.25 0.55 7.15
C ALA A 279 8.35 0.73 8.21
N MET A 280 8.67 1.98 8.57
CA MET A 280 9.63 2.29 9.63
C MET A 280 9.16 1.79 11.00
N GLN A 281 7.89 1.94 11.34
CA GLN A 281 7.36 1.45 12.60
C GLN A 281 7.41 -0.08 12.69
N LEU A 282 7.19 -0.75 11.57
CA LEU A 282 7.11 -2.20 11.52
C LEU A 282 8.48 -2.89 11.40
N TYR A 283 9.36 -2.38 10.55
CA TYR A 283 10.59 -3.08 10.15
C TYR A 283 11.88 -2.52 10.74
N ARG A 284 11.86 -1.28 11.25
CA ARG A 284 13.06 -0.70 11.84
C ARG A 284 13.33 -1.37 13.19
N LYS A 285 14.43 -2.14 13.25
CA LYS A 285 14.92 -2.81 14.46
C LYS A 285 15.68 -1.84 15.37
#